data_AF-A0A941TGR4-F1
#
_entry.id   AF-A0A941TGR4-F1
#
_cell.length_a   1.000
_cell.length_b   1.000
_cell.length_c   1.000
_cell.angle_alpha   90.00
_cell.angle_beta   90.00
_cell.angle_gamma   90.00
#
_symmetry.space_group_name_H-M   'P 1'
#
loop_
_entity.id
_entity.type
_entity.pdbx_description
1 polymer ?
#
loop_
_entity_poly.entity_id
_entity_poly.type
_entity_poly.pdbx_seq_one_letter_code
_entity_poly.pdbx_strand_id
1 'polypeptide(L)'
;MSSRLTQVLLGLSLLLNCFVLAGFVYRSWIAPPPFVHSGPPLPGRGGPLEMLSQDLNLDDSQRGALKDVFDHYANERRQRFREIQKVREEMAGELKKPEFDMIRIDALVDQMTKLRAEQQKENLAAISQLATQLRPDQRDRLHVILAERFGPPRHPPAPPEGGPPPRPGPARPSQ
;
A
#
# COMPACT_ATOMS: atom_id res chain seq x y z
N MET A 1 8.20 -36.55 37.69
CA MET A 1 7.21 -35.47 37.44
C MET A 1 5.82 -36.00 37.75
N SER A 2 5.01 -35.27 38.51
CA SER A 2 3.71 -35.74 38.97
C SER A 2 2.72 -35.85 37.80
N SER A 3 1.98 -36.97 37.72
CA SER A 3 1.00 -37.26 36.66
C SER A 3 0.01 -36.10 36.43
N ARG A 4 -0.35 -35.38 37.51
CA ARG A 4 -1.20 -34.18 37.45
C ARG A 4 -0.56 -33.00 36.72
N LEU A 5 0.74 -32.78 36.87
CA LEU A 5 1.46 -31.72 36.16
C LEU A 5 1.48 -32.01 34.65
N THR A 6 1.72 -33.27 34.28
CA THR A 6 1.68 -33.69 32.87
C THR A 6 0.28 -33.51 32.26
N GLN A 7 -0.78 -33.85 32.99
CA GLN A 7 -2.17 -33.65 32.53
C GLN A 7 -2.51 -32.17 32.34
N VAL A 8 -2.08 -31.31 33.26
CA VAL A 8 -2.29 -29.85 33.17
C VAL A 8 -1.55 -29.27 31.96
N LEU A 9 -0.29 -29.66 31.74
CA LEU A 9 0.49 -29.20 30.58
C LEU A 9 -0.11 -29.68 29.25
N LEU A 10 -0.62 -30.92 29.22
CA LEU A 10 -1.22 -31.49 28.03
C LEU A 10 -2.56 -30.82 27.69
N GLY A 11 -3.39 -30.55 28.71
CA GLY A 11 -4.63 -29.79 28.56
C GLY A 11 -4.39 -28.36 28.09
N LEU A 12 -3.40 -27.66 28.66
CA LEU A 12 -3.03 -26.31 28.26
C LEU A 12 -2.52 -26.27 26.81
N SER A 13 -1.69 -27.24 26.42
CA SER A 13 -1.20 -27.38 25.05
C SER A 13 -2.34 -27.58 24.06
N LEU A 14 -3.30 -28.46 24.37
CA LEU A 14 -4.47 -28.69 23.52
C LEU A 14 -5.31 -27.41 23.34
N LEU A 15 -5.57 -26.68 24.43
CA LEU A 15 -6.33 -25.43 24.38
C LEU A 15 -5.63 -24.37 23.52
N LEU A 16 -4.32 -24.21 23.67
CA LEU A 16 -3.53 -23.26 22.88
C LEU A 16 -3.60 -23.60 21.38
N ASN A 17 -3.42 -24.89 21.02
CA ASN A 17 -3.49 -25.34 19.64
C ASN A 17 -4.89 -25.13 19.05
N CYS A 18 -5.95 -25.46 19.80
CA CYS A 18 -7.33 -25.21 19.37
C CYS A 18 -7.60 -23.71 19.16
N PHE A 19 -7.07 -22.84 20.03
CA PHE A 19 -7.23 -21.39 19.88
C PHE A 19 -6.54 -20.85 18.63
N VAL A 20 -5.31 -21.31 18.34
CA VAL A 20 -4.58 -20.92 17.12
C VAL A 20 -5.30 -21.42 15.86
N LEU A 21 -5.78 -22.67 15.87
CA LEU A 21 -6.54 -23.25 14.76
C LEU A 21 -7.86 -22.52 14.54
N ALA A 22 -8.60 -22.21 15.62
CA ALA A 22 -9.85 -21.45 15.54
C ALA A 22 -9.60 -20.02 15.01
N GLY A 23 -8.54 -19.35 15.47
CA GLY A 23 -8.15 -18.03 14.96
C GLY A 23 -7.74 -18.05 13.48
N PHE A 24 -7.03 -19.08 13.05
CA PHE A 24 -6.65 -19.28 11.64
C PHE A 24 -7.87 -19.55 10.75
N VAL A 25 -8.77 -20.45 11.17
CA VAL A 25 -10.02 -20.75 10.45
C VAL A 25 -10.92 -19.53 10.40
N TYR A 26 -11.06 -18.79 11.50
CA TYR A 26 -11.82 -17.53 11.54
C TYR A 26 -11.26 -16.50 10.54
N ARG A 27 -9.93 -16.32 10.51
CA ARG A 27 -9.26 -15.45 9.52
C ARG A 27 -9.40 -15.95 8.09
N SER A 28 -9.42 -17.25 7.87
CA SER A 28 -9.43 -17.87 6.54
C SER A 28 -10.83 -17.94 5.92
N TRP A 29 -11.89 -18.12 6.72
CA TRP A 29 -13.24 -18.40 6.22
C TRP A 29 -14.27 -17.31 6.50
N ILE A 30 -14.11 -16.47 7.54
CA ILE A 30 -15.10 -15.44 7.91
C ILE A 30 -14.68 -14.03 7.47
N ALA A 31 -13.38 -13.79 7.27
CA ALA A 31 -12.89 -12.60 6.58
C ALA A 31 -12.66 -12.93 5.09
N PRO A 32 -13.33 -12.24 4.14
CA PRO A 32 -13.08 -12.47 2.72
C PRO A 32 -11.59 -12.23 2.40
N PRO A 33 -10.96 -13.07 1.56
CA PRO A 33 -9.60 -12.84 1.13
C PRO A 33 -9.56 -11.46 0.47
N PRO A 34 -8.67 -10.55 0.88
CA PRO A 34 -8.48 -9.33 0.16
C PRO A 34 -7.85 -9.71 -1.17
N PHE A 35 -8.66 -9.85 -2.22
CA PHE A 35 -8.21 -9.56 -3.58
C PHE A 35 -7.95 -8.05 -3.66
N VAL A 36 -6.98 -7.60 -2.88
CA VAL A 36 -6.40 -6.28 -2.92
C VAL A 36 -4.92 -6.57 -3.03
N HIS A 37 -4.28 -6.08 -4.08
CA HIS A 37 -2.83 -5.88 -4.14
C HIS A 37 -2.40 -4.87 -3.05
N SER A 38 -2.70 -5.16 -1.80
CA SER A 38 -2.25 -4.49 -0.61
C SER A 38 -1.75 -5.61 0.28
N GLY A 39 -0.53 -6.05 -0.03
CA GLY A 39 0.26 -6.74 0.97
C GLY A 39 0.25 -5.92 2.27
N PRO A 40 0.49 -6.56 3.43
CA PRO A 40 0.69 -5.81 4.67
C PRO A 40 1.66 -4.65 4.38
N PRO A 41 1.42 -3.43 4.89
CA PRO A 41 2.41 -2.36 4.76
C PRO A 41 3.73 -2.95 5.24
N LEU A 42 4.70 -3.08 4.31
CA LEU A 42 6.00 -3.62 4.64
C LEU A 42 6.53 -2.80 5.82
N PRO A 43 6.78 -3.43 6.98
CA PRO A 43 7.27 -2.71 8.15
C PRO A 43 8.58 -2.03 7.74
N GLY A 44 8.61 -0.69 7.85
CA GLY A 44 9.78 0.12 7.53
C GLY A 44 9.77 0.85 6.18
N ARG A 45 8.77 0.65 5.30
CA ARG A 45 8.66 1.50 4.10
C ARG A 45 7.94 2.79 4.46
N GLY A 46 8.71 3.84 4.75
CA GLY A 46 8.21 5.19 5.02
C GLY A 46 7.30 5.72 3.91
N GLY A 47 6.57 6.81 4.19
CA GLY A 47 5.71 7.45 3.19
C GLY A 47 6.50 7.90 1.95
N PRO A 48 5.83 8.26 0.83
CA PRO A 48 6.52 8.70 -0.40
C PRO A 48 7.54 9.82 -0.19
N LEU A 49 7.25 10.72 0.76
CA LEU A 49 8.14 11.81 1.16
C LEU A 49 9.35 11.33 1.98
N GLU A 50 9.18 10.30 2.81
CA GLU A 50 10.29 9.66 3.56
C GLU A 50 11.21 8.86 2.64
N MET A 51 10.65 8.21 1.62
CA MET A 51 11.48 7.60 0.58
C MET A 51 12.25 8.67 -0.22
N LEU A 52 11.60 9.80 -0.50
CA LEU A 52 12.26 10.91 -1.20
C LEU A 52 13.38 11.54 -0.36
N SER A 53 13.21 11.66 0.97
CA SER A 53 14.27 12.19 1.84
C SER A 53 15.50 11.29 1.85
N GLN A 54 15.30 9.97 1.81
CA GLN A 54 16.37 8.99 1.66
C GLN A 54 17.06 9.11 0.29
N ASP A 55 16.29 9.20 -0.80
CA ASP A 55 16.85 9.34 -2.15
C ASP A 55 17.66 10.64 -2.35
N LEU A 56 17.35 11.68 -1.58
CA LEU A 56 18.02 12.99 -1.61
C LEU A 56 19.17 13.12 -0.61
N ASN A 57 19.44 12.07 0.18
CA ASN A 57 20.47 12.05 1.22
C ASN A 57 20.42 13.32 2.11
N LEU A 58 19.24 13.63 2.64
CA LEU A 58 19.09 14.77 3.57
C LEU A 58 19.91 14.52 4.84
N ASP A 59 20.74 15.49 5.22
CA ASP A 59 21.46 15.42 6.48
C ASP A 59 20.54 15.65 7.69
N ASP A 60 21.04 15.41 8.90
CA ASP A 60 20.24 15.48 10.11
C ASP A 60 19.74 16.90 10.41
N SER A 61 20.48 17.93 9.98
CA SER A 61 20.07 19.32 10.13
C SER A 61 18.91 19.67 9.20
N GLN A 62 18.96 19.23 7.94
CA GLN A 62 17.88 19.37 6.97
C GLN A 62 16.64 18.59 7.40
N ARG A 63 16.82 17.36 7.91
CA ARG A 63 15.71 16.55 8.43
C ARG A 63 15.05 17.20 9.65
N GLY A 64 15.84 17.80 10.54
CA GLY A 64 15.32 18.58 11.66
C GLY A 64 14.50 19.78 11.20
N ALA A 65 15.01 20.56 10.24
CA ALA A 65 14.31 21.74 9.70
C ALA A 65 13.01 21.39 8.96
N LEU A 66 12.93 20.20 8.37
CA LEU A 66 11.76 19.71 7.62
C LEU A 66 10.81 18.86 8.46
N LYS A 67 11.09 18.65 9.75
CA LYS A 67 10.30 17.76 10.61
C LYS A 67 8.81 18.09 10.58
N ASP A 68 8.46 19.37 10.71
CA ASP A 68 7.06 19.80 10.71
C ASP A 68 6.37 19.51 9.36
N VAL A 69 7.10 19.63 8.25
CA VAL A 69 6.61 19.29 6.91
C VAL A 69 6.33 17.78 6.82
N PHE A 70 7.25 16.94 7.31
CA PHE A 70 7.06 15.49 7.33
C PHE A 70 5.90 15.07 8.23
N ASP A 71 5.79 15.63 9.43
CA ASP A 71 4.73 15.33 10.39
C ASP A 71 3.36 15.74 9.85
N HIS A 72 3.25 16.94 9.29
CA HIS A 72 2.04 17.44 8.67
C HIS A 72 1.61 16.53 7.50
N TYR A 73 2.54 16.24 6.57
CA TYR A 73 2.27 15.33 5.46
C TYR A 73 1.86 13.93 5.92
N ALA A 74 2.50 13.38 6.95
CA ALA A 74 2.16 12.07 7.50
C ALA A 74 0.75 12.06 8.13
N ASN A 75 0.35 13.16 8.78
CA ASN A 75 -1.00 13.32 9.34
C ASN A 75 -2.07 13.37 8.24
N GLU A 76 -1.90 14.26 7.26
CA GLU A 76 -2.81 14.39 6.12
C GLU A 76 -2.94 13.08 5.37
N ARG A 77 -1.81 12.40 5.09
CA ARG A 77 -1.82 11.09 4.44
C ARG A 77 -2.58 10.04 5.23
N ARG A 78 -2.44 10.01 6.56
CA ARG A 78 -3.20 9.09 7.43
C ARG A 78 -4.69 9.39 7.39
N GLN A 79 -5.08 10.66 7.42
CA GLN A 79 -6.46 11.07 7.29
C GLN A 79 -7.05 10.68 5.93
N ARG A 80 -6.36 11.02 4.84
CA ARG A 80 -6.77 10.66 3.48
C ARG A 80 -6.91 9.15 3.29
N PHE A 81 -6.01 8.37 3.90
CA PHE A 81 -6.11 6.92 3.87
C PHE A 81 -7.39 6.42 4.55
N ARG A 82 -7.77 6.97 5.71
CA ARG A 82 -9.03 6.64 6.38
C ARG A 82 -10.25 6.99 5.52
N GLU A 83 -10.25 8.15 4.87
CA GLU A 83 -11.33 8.56 3.97
C GLU A 83 -11.48 7.58 2.79
N ILE A 84 -10.36 7.20 2.16
CA ILE A 84 -10.34 6.22 1.07
C ILE A 84 -10.86 4.86 1.54
N GLN A 85 -10.48 4.40 2.74
CA GLN A 85 -11.00 3.13 3.27
C GLN A 85 -12.51 3.19 3.51
N LYS A 86 -13.02 4.29 4.06
CA LYS A 86 -14.46 4.49 4.24
C LYS A 86 -15.23 4.40 2.91
N VAL A 87 -14.75 5.07 1.87
CA VAL A 87 -15.37 4.99 0.53
C VAL A 87 -15.32 3.56 -0.04
N ARG A 88 -14.22 2.82 0.19
CA ARG A 88 -14.12 1.41 -0.21
C ARG A 88 -15.10 0.51 0.54
N GLU A 89 -15.28 0.74 1.84
CA GLU A 89 -16.24 0.00 2.66
C GLU A 89 -17.67 0.27 2.21
N GLU A 90 -18.02 1.54 1.93
CA GLU A 90 -19.32 1.92 1.40
C GLU A 90 -19.57 1.30 0.02
N MET A 91 -18.58 1.34 -0.88
CA MET A 91 -18.64 0.68 -2.19
C MET A 91 -18.85 -0.83 -2.05
N ALA A 92 -18.09 -1.48 -1.15
CA ALA A 92 -18.27 -2.91 -0.88
C ALA A 92 -19.65 -3.22 -0.28
N GLY A 93 -20.24 -2.29 0.48
CA GLY A 93 -21.61 -2.39 0.99
C GLY A 93 -22.64 -2.37 -0.14
N GLU A 94 -22.50 -1.46 -1.09
CA GLU A 94 -23.40 -1.38 -2.26
C GLU A 94 -23.30 -2.60 -3.17
N LEU A 95 -22.09 -3.07 -3.44
CA LEU A 95 -21.85 -4.25 -4.29
C LEU A 95 -22.32 -5.57 -3.69
N LYS A 96 -22.63 -5.61 -2.39
CA LYS A 96 -23.20 -6.78 -1.71
C LYS A 96 -24.73 -6.83 -1.77
N LYS A 97 -25.39 -5.75 -2.19
CA LYS A 97 -26.85 -5.71 -2.30
C LYS A 97 -27.32 -6.58 -3.48
N PRO A 98 -28.51 -7.19 -3.40
CA PRO A 98 -29.08 -7.96 -4.51
C PRO A 98 -29.29 -7.14 -5.78
N GLU A 99 -29.65 -5.85 -5.63
CA GLU A 99 -29.75 -4.88 -6.71
C GLU A 99 -28.76 -3.74 -6.44
N PHE A 100 -27.99 -3.39 -7.46
CA PHE A 100 -27.00 -2.33 -7.36
C PHE A 100 -27.66 -0.96 -7.49
N ASP A 101 -27.45 -0.11 -6.49
CA ASP A 101 -27.79 1.30 -6.58
C ASP A 101 -26.68 2.02 -7.37
N MET A 102 -26.84 2.08 -8.69
CA MET A 102 -25.86 2.69 -9.58
C MET A 102 -25.65 4.18 -9.29
N ILE A 103 -26.69 4.90 -8.84
CA ILE A 103 -26.58 6.32 -8.47
C ILE A 103 -25.61 6.47 -7.30
N ARG A 104 -25.72 5.59 -6.30
CA ARG A 104 -24.81 5.61 -5.15
C ARG A 104 -23.39 5.14 -5.51
N ILE A 105 -23.26 4.12 -6.37
CA ILE A 105 -21.95 3.66 -6.85
C ILE A 105 -21.22 4.77 -7.61
N ASP A 106 -21.89 5.48 -8.51
CA ASP A 106 -21.31 6.58 -9.28
C ASP A 106 -20.80 7.70 -8.35
N ALA A 107 -21.60 8.08 -7.35
CA ALA A 107 -21.19 9.07 -6.35
C ALA A 107 -19.94 8.63 -5.56
N LEU A 108 -19.83 7.34 -5.21
CA LEU A 108 -18.66 6.79 -4.52
C LEU A 108 -17.41 6.76 -5.43
N VAL A 109 -17.58 6.50 -6.73
CA VAL A 109 -16.50 6.58 -7.72
C VAL A 109 -15.99 8.02 -7.85
N ASP A 110 -16.90 8.99 -7.95
CA ASP A 110 -16.55 10.41 -8.00
C ASP A 110 -15.80 10.85 -6.74
N GLN A 111 -16.28 10.42 -5.57
CA GLN A 111 -15.61 10.69 -4.31
C GLN A 111 -14.20 10.09 -4.28
N MET A 112 -14.03 8.84 -4.69
CA MET A 112 -12.71 8.20 -4.79
C MET A 112 -11.78 8.97 -5.74
N THR A 113 -12.30 9.41 -6.88
CA THR A 113 -11.54 10.18 -7.87
C THR A 113 -11.08 11.52 -7.30
N LYS A 114 -11.96 12.24 -6.61
CA LYS A 114 -11.63 13.49 -5.91
C LYS A 114 -10.56 13.26 -4.85
N LEU A 115 -10.71 12.23 -4.00
CA LEU A 115 -9.73 11.91 -2.95
C LEU A 115 -8.34 11.63 -3.53
N ARG A 116 -8.27 10.91 -4.66
CA ARG A 116 -6.99 10.65 -5.35
C ARG A 116 -6.37 11.93 -5.92
N ALA A 117 -7.19 12.79 -6.53
CA ALA A 117 -6.70 14.06 -7.07
C ALA A 117 -6.14 14.97 -5.97
N GLU A 118 -6.85 15.10 -4.84
CA GLU A 118 -6.37 15.89 -3.70
C GLU A 118 -5.09 15.29 -3.10
N GLN A 119 -5.01 13.96 -2.97
CA GLN A 119 -3.78 13.29 -2.51
C GLN A 119 -2.57 13.59 -3.41
N GLN A 120 -2.74 13.64 -4.73
CA GLN A 120 -1.67 14.00 -5.65
C GLN A 120 -1.24 15.46 -5.48
N LYS A 121 -2.20 16.38 -5.34
CA LYS A 121 -1.91 17.81 -5.10
C LYS A 121 -1.15 18.02 -3.79
N GLU A 122 -1.59 17.39 -2.71
CA GLU A 122 -0.91 17.44 -1.40
C GLU A 122 0.52 16.92 -1.49
N ASN A 123 0.74 15.82 -2.22
CA ASN A 123 2.06 15.27 -2.42
C ASN A 123 2.98 16.23 -3.18
N LEU A 124 2.49 16.87 -4.24
CA LEU A 124 3.25 17.88 -4.97
C LEU A 124 3.51 19.14 -4.14
N ALA A 125 2.55 19.56 -3.32
CA ALA A 125 2.72 20.68 -2.40
C ALA A 125 3.81 20.41 -1.36
N ALA A 126 3.82 19.21 -0.76
CA ALA A 126 4.85 18.80 0.19
C ALA A 126 6.25 18.73 -0.48
N ILE A 127 6.33 18.20 -1.71
CA ILE A 127 7.58 18.19 -2.49
C ILE A 127 8.06 19.61 -2.78
N SER A 128 7.16 20.53 -3.13
CA SER A 128 7.48 21.93 -3.37
C SER A 128 8.03 22.62 -2.11
N GLN A 129 7.43 22.37 -0.94
CA GLN A 129 7.93 22.87 0.33
C GLN A 129 9.32 22.31 0.66
N LEU A 130 9.51 21.01 0.47
CA LEU A 130 10.80 20.35 0.67
C LEU A 130 11.89 20.93 -0.24
N ALA A 131 11.58 21.19 -1.52
CA ALA A 131 12.52 21.74 -2.50
C ALA A 131 13.13 23.10 -2.09
N THR A 132 12.40 23.89 -1.29
CA THR A 132 12.90 25.18 -0.79
C THR A 132 14.12 25.04 0.13
N GLN A 133 14.21 23.94 0.87
CA GLN A 133 15.27 23.65 1.84
C GLN A 133 16.42 22.80 1.25
N LEU A 134 16.32 22.41 -0.01
CA LEU A 134 17.34 21.61 -0.68
C LEU A 134 18.51 22.47 -1.17
N ARG A 135 19.71 21.88 -1.14
CA ARG A 135 20.89 22.41 -1.84
C ARG A 135 20.73 22.27 -3.37
N PRO A 136 21.47 23.05 -4.18
CA PRO A 136 21.35 22.98 -5.65
C PRO A 136 21.53 21.57 -6.22
N ASP A 137 22.54 20.83 -5.76
CA ASP A 137 22.81 19.44 -6.16
C ASP A 137 21.64 18.49 -5.83
N GLN A 138 21.01 18.68 -4.66
CA GLN A 138 19.84 17.91 -4.26
C GLN A 138 18.59 18.27 -5.07
N ARG A 139 18.44 19.53 -5.51
CA ARG A 139 17.33 19.94 -6.40
C ARG A 139 17.46 19.29 -7.77
N ASP A 140 18.65 19.26 -8.34
CA ASP A 140 18.89 18.57 -9.61
C ASP A 140 18.54 17.08 -9.49
N ARG A 141 18.94 16.45 -8.37
CA ARG A 141 18.58 15.06 -8.09
C ARG A 141 17.07 14.87 -7.94
N LEU A 142 16.39 15.79 -7.27
CA LEU A 142 14.93 15.79 -7.13
C LEU A 142 14.26 15.80 -8.50
N HIS A 143 14.69 16.66 -9.44
CA HIS A 143 14.12 16.72 -10.77
C HIS A 143 14.25 15.39 -11.54
N VAL A 144 15.40 14.72 -11.42
CA VAL A 144 15.60 13.38 -12.01
C VAL A 144 14.64 12.37 -11.41
N ILE A 145 14.50 12.33 -10.08
CA ILE A 145 13.60 11.40 -9.39
C ILE A 145 12.14 11.66 -9.81
N LEU A 146 11.73 12.93 -9.92
CA LEU A 146 10.38 13.28 -10.35
C LEU A 146 10.13 12.88 -11.81
N ALA A 147 11.09 13.12 -12.70
CA ALA A 147 10.99 12.69 -14.10
C ALA A 147 10.89 11.16 -14.23
N GLU A 148 11.59 10.40 -13.39
CA GLU A 148 11.50 8.94 -13.39
C GLU A 148 10.18 8.41 -12.81
N ARG A 149 9.63 9.08 -11.79
CA ARG A 149 8.39 8.66 -11.13
C ARG A 149 7.12 9.07 -11.88
N PHE A 150 7.13 10.23 -12.55
CA PHE A 150 5.97 10.80 -13.23
C PHE A 150 6.10 10.80 -14.76
N GLY A 151 7.27 10.46 -15.30
CA GLY A 151 7.47 10.29 -16.73
C GLY A 151 6.81 9.01 -17.27
N PRO A 152 6.80 8.85 -18.60
CA PRO A 152 6.30 7.62 -19.22
C PRO A 152 7.09 6.42 -18.70
N PRO A 153 6.45 5.24 -18.51
CA PRO A 153 7.16 4.03 -18.11
C PRO A 153 8.32 3.79 -19.07
N ARG A 154 9.54 3.66 -18.54
CA ARG A 154 10.66 3.15 -19.34
C ARG A 154 10.30 1.72 -19.74
N HIS A 155 9.84 1.53 -20.98
CA HIS A 155 9.64 0.19 -21.52
C HIS A 155 10.96 -0.56 -21.40
N PRO A 156 10.95 -1.83 -20.94
CA PRO A 156 12.12 -2.68 -21.08
C PRO A 156 12.57 -2.63 -22.54
N PRO A 157 13.89 -2.62 -22.83
CA PRO A 157 14.35 -2.73 -24.21
C PRO A 157 13.67 -3.94 -24.85
N ALA A 158 13.07 -3.72 -26.02
CA ALA A 158 12.45 -4.81 -26.77
C ALA A 158 13.49 -5.93 -26.94
N PRO A 159 13.13 -7.21 -26.71
CA PRO A 159 14.05 -8.29 -27.00
C PRO A 159 14.47 -8.20 -28.48
N PRO A 160 15.75 -8.46 -28.81
CA PRO A 160 16.23 -8.35 -30.18
C PRO A 160 15.34 -9.16 -31.14
N GLU A 161 14.85 -8.50 -32.20
CA GLU A 161 14.12 -9.12 -33.30
C GLU A 161 14.99 -10.22 -33.91
N GLY A 162 14.77 -11.47 -33.52
CA GLY A 162 15.61 -12.60 -33.93
C GLY A 162 15.66 -13.77 -32.95
N GLY A 163 15.08 -13.62 -31.75
CA GLY A 163 14.86 -14.75 -30.86
C GLY A 163 13.91 -15.78 -31.48
N PRO A 164 14.17 -17.09 -31.36
CA PRO A 164 13.24 -18.11 -31.84
C PRO A 164 11.86 -17.93 -31.19
N PRO A 165 10.75 -18.20 -31.91
CA PRO A 165 9.42 -18.01 -31.37
C PRO A 165 9.26 -18.76 -30.05
N PRO A 166 8.57 -18.18 -29.05
CA PRO A 166 8.32 -18.86 -27.79
C PRO A 166 7.65 -20.20 -28.08
N ARG A 167 8.26 -21.28 -27.59
CA ARG A 167 7.70 -22.64 -27.71
C ARG A 167 6.25 -22.61 -27.17
N PRO A 168 5.28 -23.18 -27.89
CA PRO A 168 3.93 -23.34 -27.37
C PRO A 168 4.02 -24.02 -26.00
N GLY A 169 3.53 -23.33 -24.96
CA GLY A 169 3.39 -23.94 -23.65
C GLY A 169 2.45 -25.15 -23.74
N PRO A 170 2.63 -26.18 -22.89
CA PRO A 170 1.76 -27.34 -22.92
C PRO A 170 0.30 -26.90 -22.70
N ALA A 171 -0.58 -27.34 -23.61
CA ALA A 171 -2.01 -27.08 -23.53
C ALA A 171 -2.53 -27.48 -22.15
N ARG A 172 -3.22 -26.56 -21.46
CA ARG A 172 -3.94 -26.90 -20.24
C ARG A 172 -5.00 -27.95 -20.59
N PRO A 173 -5.05 -29.10 -19.91
CA PRO A 173 -6.18 -30.01 -20.06
C PRO A 173 -7.44 -29.30 -19.56
N SER A 174 -8.45 -29.27 -20.42
CA SER A 174 -9.79 -28.80 -20.11
C SER A 174 -10.40 -29.65 -18.99
N GLN A 175 -10.77 -28.99 -17.89
CA GLN A 175 -11.77 -29.47 -16.93
C GLN A 175 -13.00 -28.59 -17.06
#